data_AF-A0A832K551-F1
#
_entry.id   AF-A0A832K551-F1
#
_cell.length_a   1.000
_cell.length_b   1.000
_cell.length_c   1.000
_cell.angle_alpha   90.00
_cell.angle_beta   90.00
_cell.angle_gamma   90.00
#
_symmetry.space_group_name_H-M   'P 1'
#
loop_
_entity.id
_entity.type
_entity.pdbx_description
1 polymer ?
#
loop_
_entity_poly.entity_id
_entity_poly.type
_entity_poly.pdbx_seq_one_letter_code
_entity_poly.pdbx_strand_id
1 'polypeptide(L)' 'MNTPNSWPHATRQENHEKRTVFYDGGCLLCRRVITHYQKLDREHHIEWQDISQTRETLDRHGFDWGKPCNGRWY' A
#
# COMPACT_ATOMS: atom_id res chain seq x y z
N MET A 1 -18.01 24.23 -34.10
CA MET A 1 -17.84 22.76 -34.07
C MET A 1 -16.83 22.46 -32.98
N ASN A 2 -17.28 22.11 -31.77
CA ASN A 2 -16.42 21.80 -30.63
C ASN A 2 -16.48 20.28 -30.41
N THR A 3 -15.35 19.60 -30.54
CA THR A 3 -15.17 18.22 -30.08
C THR A 3 -14.82 18.24 -28.59
N PRO A 4 -15.65 17.73 -27.68
CA PRO A 4 -15.23 17.52 -26.31
C PRO A 4 -14.29 16.31 -26.27
N ASN A 5 -13.06 16.55 -25.82
CA ASN A 5 -12.05 15.52 -25.53
C ASN A 5 -12.69 14.37 -24.75
N SER A 6 -12.94 13.27 -25.45
CA SER A 6 -13.47 12.03 -24.88
C SER A 6 -12.31 11.19 -24.37
N TRP A 7 -11.70 11.64 -23.27
CA TRP A 7 -11.03 10.71 -22.38
C TRP A 7 -12.12 10.04 -21.56
N PRO A 8 -12.16 8.70 -21.46
CA PRO A 8 -13.01 8.09 -20.45
C PRO A 8 -12.46 8.61 -19.13
N HIS A 9 -13.18 9.53 -18.49
CA HIS A 9 -12.97 9.81 -17.08
C HIS A 9 -13.19 8.47 -16.41
N ALA A 10 -12.10 7.75 -16.13
CA ALA A 10 -12.13 6.59 -15.28
C ALA A 10 -12.76 7.11 -13.99
N THR A 11 -14.05 6.83 -13.84
CA THR A 11 -14.83 7.19 -12.68
C THR A 11 -14.07 6.59 -11.51
N ARG A 12 -13.37 7.44 -10.74
CA ARG A 12 -12.68 7.02 -9.53
C ARG A 12 -13.76 6.36 -8.70
N GLN A 13 -13.75 5.03 -8.60
CA GLN A 13 -14.73 4.30 -7.83
C GLN A 13 -14.64 4.82 -6.40
N GLU A 14 -15.74 5.40 -5.91
CA GLU A 14 -15.89 5.93 -4.55
C GLU A 14 -16.09 4.79 -3.54
N ASN A 15 -15.44 3.65 -3.73
CA ASN A 15 -15.25 2.71 -2.65
C ASN A 15 -14.05 3.21 -1.86
N HIS A 16 -14.33 3.84 -0.71
CA HIS A 16 -13.31 4.31 0.23
C HIS A 16 -12.76 3.12 1.02
N GLU A 17 -12.31 2.08 0.32
CA GLU A 17 -11.49 1.03 0.90
C GLU A 17 -10.22 1.71 1.41
N LYS A 18 -10.01 1.67 2.74
CA LYS A 18 -8.80 2.24 3.34
C LYS A 18 -7.59 1.61 2.67
N ARG A 19 -6.65 2.44 2.25
CA ARG A 19 -5.43 1.95 1.61
C ARG A 19 -4.58 1.27 2.66
N THR A 20 -4.32 -0.02 2.51
CA THR A 20 -3.42 -0.75 3.41
C THR A 20 -1.97 -0.59 2.97
N VAL A 21 -1.09 -0.19 3.89
CA VAL A 21 0.35 -0.11 3.69
C VAL A 21 1.04 -1.13 4.59
N PHE A 22 1.78 -2.04 3.97
CA PHE A 22 2.60 -3.04 4.66
C PHE A 22 4.03 -2.52 4.84
N TYR A 23 4.61 -2.71 6.02
CA TYR A 23 5.98 -2.29 6.32
C TYR A 23 6.68 -3.25 7.28
N ASP A 24 8.00 -3.37 7.15
CA ASP A 24 8.82 -4.17 8.06
C ASP A 24 9.28 -3.32 9.27
N GLY A 25 8.65 -3.52 10.43
CA GLY A 25 9.05 -2.89 11.68
C GLY A 25 10.34 -3.45 12.31
N GLY A 26 10.80 -4.62 11.88
CA GLY A 26 12.07 -5.23 12.29
C GLY A 26 13.28 -4.57 11.64
N CYS A 27 13.09 -3.93 10.48
CA CYS A 27 14.11 -3.13 9.82
C CYS A 27 14.14 -1.70 10.39
N LEU A 28 15.29 -1.30 10.98
CA LEU A 28 15.47 0.03 11.59
C LEU A 28 15.27 1.19 10.61
N LEU A 29 15.62 1.01 9.34
CA LEU A 29 15.42 2.03 8.31
C LEU A 29 13.95 2.15 7.93
N CYS A 30 13.30 1.03 7.62
CA CYS A 30 11.88 0.97 7.28
C CYS A 30 11.03 1.59 8.40
N ARG A 31 11.35 1.26 9.66
CA ARG A 31 10.68 1.84 10.83
C ARG A 31 10.78 3.37 10.91
N ARG A 32 11.96 3.95 10.62
CA ARG A 32 12.13 5.41 10.63
C ARG A 32 11.30 6.08 9.55
N VAL A 33 11.32 5.51 8.34
CA VAL A 33 10.58 6.03 7.19
C VAL A 33 9.07 5.92 7.43
N ILE A 34 8.57 4.78 7.89
CA ILE A 34 7.13 4.59 8.10
C ILE A 34 6.58 5.47 9.22
N THR A 35 7.36 5.66 10.28
CA THR A 35 6.98 6.56 11.40
C THR A 35 6.79 7.99 10.90
N HIS A 36 7.57 8.42 9.90
CA HIS A 36 7.39 9.73 9.29
C HIS A 36 6.05 9.81 8.54
N TYR A 37 5.72 8.83 7.71
CA TYR A 37 4.46 8.83 6.95
C TYR A 37 3.22 8.65 7.83
N GLN A 38 3.28 7.83 8.89
CA GLN A 38 2.20 7.72 9.87
C GLN A 38 1.86 9.06 10.54
N LYS A 39 2.86 9.92 10.76
CA LYS A 39 2.64 11.28 11.28
C LYS A 39 2.00 12.23 10.27
N LEU A 40 2.07 11.93 8.97
CA LEU A 40 1.44 12.69 7.91
C LEU A 40 -0.01 12.24 7.66
N ASP A 41 -0.33 10.97 7.93
CA ASP A 41 -1.68 10.40 7.83
C ASP A 41 -2.57 10.83 9.00
N ARG A 42 -2.84 12.13 9.10
CA ARG A 42 -3.66 12.72 10.17
C ARG A 42 -5.14 12.35 10.08
N GLU A 43 -5.62 12.04 8.88
CA GLU A 43 -7.02 11.71 8.59
C GLU A 43 -7.28 10.19 8.68
N HIS A 44 -6.27 9.39 9.04
CA HIS A 44 -6.37 7.94 9.21
C HIS A 44 -6.95 7.23 7.97
N HIS A 45 -6.53 7.69 6.80
CA HIS A 45 -6.91 7.12 5.50
C HIS A 45 -6.12 5.86 5.16
N ILE A 46 -5.00 5.64 5.85
CA ILE A 46 -4.12 4.49 5.64
C ILE A 46 -4.28 3.51 6.80
N GLU A 47 -4.40 2.23 6.45
CA GLU A 47 -4.28 1.13 7.39
C GLU A 47 -2.84 0.64 7.39
N TRP A 48 -2.15 0.75 8.52
CA TRP A 48 -0.73 0.42 8.63
C TRP A 48 -0.56 -0.99 9.17
N GLN A 49 0.10 -1.87 8.42
CA GLN A 49 0.29 -3.27 8.77
C GLN A 49 1.78 -3.62 8.89
N ASP A 50 2.24 -3.92 10.10
CA ASP A 50 3.62 -4.32 10.37
C ASP A 50 3.81 -5.83 10.11
N ILE A 51 4.51 -6.15 9.03
CA ILE A 51 4.74 -7.56 8.63
C ILE A 51 5.83 -8.26 9.46
N SER A 52 6.53 -7.53 10.33
CA SER A 52 7.49 -8.13 11.27
C SER A 52 6.83 -8.79 12.48
N GLN A 53 5.57 -8.43 12.79
CA GLN A 53 4.90 -8.84 14.03
C GLN A 53 4.26 -10.22 13.94
N THR A 54 3.82 -10.68 12.76
CA THR A 54 3.18 -12.01 12.62
C THR A 54 3.22 -12.52 11.18
N ARG A 55 3.64 -13.78 11.00
CA ARG A 55 3.65 -14.46 9.69
C ARG A 55 2.25 -14.64 9.10
N GLU A 56 1.25 -14.75 9.96
CA GLU A 56 -0.17 -14.87 9.64
C GLU A 56 -0.73 -13.66 8.86
N THR A 57 -0.19 -12.46 9.12
CA THR A 57 -0.53 -11.24 8.38
C THR A 57 -0.09 -11.34 6.92
N LEU A 58 1.04 -11.99 6.66
CA LEU A 58 1.56 -12.18 5.31
C LEU A 58 0.75 -13.24 4.55
N ASP A 59 0.41 -14.35 5.22
CA ASP A 59 -0.38 -15.44 4.63
C ASP A 59 -1.77 -14.97 4.18
N ARG A 60 -2.43 -14.10 4.96
CA ARG A 60 -3.75 -13.52 4.60
C ARG A 60 -3.71 -12.70 3.33
N HIS A 61 -2.57 -12.06 3.04
CA HIS A 61 -2.39 -11.17 1.89
C HIS A 61 -1.56 -11.80 0.76
N GLY A 62 -1.19 -13.09 0.90
CA GLY A 62 -0.42 -13.82 -0.11
C GLY A 62 1.04 -13.39 -0.25
N PHE A 63 1.61 -12.74 0.78
CA PHE A 63 3.01 -12.35 0.80
C PHE A 63 3.88 -13.49 1.34
N ASP A 64 5.02 -13.74 0.71
CA ASP A 64 6.03 -14.69 1.20
C ASP A 64 7.41 -14.04 1.11
N TRP A 65 8.15 -14.05 2.23
CA TRP A 65 9.52 -13.55 2.30
C TRP A 65 10.51 -14.35 1.44
N GLY A 66 10.20 -15.62 1.14
CA GLY A 66 11.13 -16.57 0.50
C GLY A 66 10.79 -16.93 -0.95
N LYS A 67 9.68 -16.41 -1.51
CA LYS A 67 9.35 -16.67 -2.92
C LYS A 67 10.04 -15.62 -3.78
N PRO A 68 10.83 -16.03 -4.80
CA PRO A 68 11.32 -15.08 -5.77
C PRO A 68 10.14 -14.42 -6.46
N CYS A 69 10.11 -13.09 -6.48
CA CYS A 69 9.17 -12.32 -7.27
C CYS A 69 9.40 -12.70 -8.74
N ASN A 70 8.54 -13.52 -9.34
CA ASN A 70 8.61 -13.89 -10.76
C ASN A 70 8.15 -12.74 -11.70
N GLY A 71 8.22 -11.50 -11.21
CA GLY A 71 7.79 -10.30 -11.91
C GLY A 71 8.97 -9.41 -12.23
N ARG A 72 9.19 -9.18 -13.52
CA ARG A 72 10.11 -8.17 -14.04
C ARG A 72 9.65 -6.79 -13.55
N TRP A 73 10.45 -6.13 -12.72
CA TRP A 73 10.18 -4.77 -12.22
C TRP A 73 10.77 -3.71 -13.16
N TYR A 74 10.32 -3.68 -14.41
CA TYR A 74 10.50 -2.56 -15.36
C TYR A 74 9.60 -2.78 -16.58
#